data_AF-E3CNJ5-F1
#
_entry.id   AF-E3CNJ5-F1
#
_cell.length_a   1.000
_cell.length_b   1.000
_cell.length_c   1.000
_cell.angle_alpha   90.00
_cell.angle_beta   90.00
_cell.angle_gamma   90.00
#
_symmetry.space_group_name_H-M   'P 1'
#
loop_
_entity.id
_entity.type
_entity.pdbx_description
1 polymer ?
#
loop_
_entity_poly.entity_id
_entity_poly.type
_entity_poly.pdbx_seq_one_letter_code
_entity_poly.pdbx_strand_id
1 'polypeptide(L)' 'MLGFNPDQEGQEGQIICYSHAPDEIIYVAKSFTELIEGIMEVIV' A
#
# COMPACT_ATOMS: atom_id res chain seq x y z
N MET A 1 -10.62 -5.40 -0.12
CA MET A 1 -10.74 -4.59 1.11
C MET A 1 -10.51 -3.15 0.70
N LEU A 2 -11.30 -2.24 1.26
CA LEU A 2 -11.70 -0.94 0.70
C LEU A 2 -10.54 0.02 0.41
N GLY A 3 -10.42 0.44 -0.86
CA GLY A 3 -9.73 1.67 -1.21
C GLY A 3 -10.58 2.85 -0.74
N PHE A 4 -10.05 3.64 0.19
CA PHE A 4 -10.73 4.83 0.75
C PHE A 4 -10.15 6.15 0.25
N ASN A 5 -9.40 6.14 -0.87
CA ASN A 5 -9.03 7.39 -1.54
C ASN A 5 -9.89 7.55 -2.81
N PRO A 6 -11.04 8.26 -2.75
CA PRO A 6 -11.95 8.40 -3.88
C PRO A 6 -11.38 9.26 -5.02
N ASP A 7 -10.30 10.01 -4.77
CA ASP A 7 -9.69 10.93 -5.74
C ASP A 7 -8.65 10.25 -6.66
N GLN A 8 -8.34 8.97 -6.43
CA GLN A 8 -7.39 8.22 -7.24
C GLN A 8 -7.99 6.88 -7.67
N GLU A 9 -7.91 6.59 -8.98
CA GLU A 9 -8.23 5.26 -9.48
C GLU A 9 -7.24 4.24 -8.91
N GLY A 10 -7.75 3.34 -8.07
CA GLY A 10 -6.96 2.24 -7.51
C GLY A 10 -6.81 1.08 -8.48
N GLN A 11 -5.70 0.35 -8.38
CA GLN A 11 -5.49 -0.90 -9.10
C GLN A 11 -5.92 -2.11 -8.25
N GLU A 12 -6.51 -3.14 -8.86
CA GLU A 12 -6.76 -4.41 -8.19
C GLU A 12 -5.45 -5.02 -7.66
N GLY A 13 -5.45 -5.45 -6.40
CA GLY A 13 -4.29 -6.05 -5.75
C GLY A 13 -3.29 -5.05 -5.16
N GLN A 14 -3.50 -3.74 -5.34
CA GLN A 14 -2.67 -2.72 -4.70
C GLN A 14 -2.72 -2.81 -3.17
N ILE A 15 -1.60 -2.49 -2.55
CA ILE A 15 -1.42 -2.43 -1.09
C ILE A 15 -1.27 -0.98 -0.69
N ILE A 16 -2.02 -0.59 0.33
CA ILE A 16 -1.99 0.73 0.94
C ILE A 16 -1.76 0.61 2.45
N CYS A 17 -1.15 1.63 3.05
CA CYS A 17 -1.08 1.82 4.49
C CYS A 17 -2.04 2.94 4.87
N TYR A 18 -2.91 2.67 5.85
CA TYR A 18 -3.79 3.69 6.40
C TYR A 18 -3.38 3.96 7.85
N SER A 19 -3.07 5.22 8.14
CA SER A 19 -2.82 5.73 9.48
C SER A 19 -4.04 6.52 9.95
N HIS A 20 -4.41 6.36 11.22
CA HIS A 20 -5.57 7.03 11.83
C HIS A 20 -5.19 8.31 12.61
N ALA A 21 -3.90 8.59 12.80
CA ALA A 21 -3.44 9.70 13.62
C ALA A 21 -2.10 10.26 13.10
N PRO A 22 -2.10 11.12 12.06
CA PRO A 22 -3.26 11.68 11.34
C PRO A 22 -3.93 10.69 10.38
N ASP A 23 -5.15 10.99 9.93
CA ASP A 23 -5.80 10.27 8.83
C ASP A 23 -4.99 10.42 7.54
N GLU A 24 -4.31 9.35 7.14
CA GLU A 24 -3.43 9.35 5.97
C GLU A 24 -3.48 8.00 5.25
N ILE A 25 -3.59 8.02 3.92
CA ILE A 25 -3.49 6.84 3.07
C ILE A 25 -2.22 6.95 2.22
N ILE A 26 -1.32 5.98 2.36
CA ILE A 26 -0.04 5.92 1.66
C ILE A 26 -0.06 4.70 0.72
N TYR A 27 0.31 4.89 -0.54
CA TYR A 27 0.56 3.79 -1.46
C TYR A 27 1.80 3.01 -1.02
N VAL A 28 1.69 1.69 -0.95
CA VAL A 28 2.78 0.81 -0.50
C VAL A 28 3.37 0.02 -1.66
N ALA A 29 2.56 -0.75 -2.38
CA ALA A 29 3.02 -1.63 -3.46
C ALA A 29 1.85 -2.05 -4.37
N LYS A 30 2.15 -2.54 -5.58
CA LYS A 30 1.14 -3.01 -6.54
C LYS A 30 0.67 -4.44 -6.26
N SER A 31 1.43 -5.20 -5.49
CA SER A 31 1.12 -6.59 -5.11
C SER A 31 1.89 -7.02 -3.85
N PHE A 32 1.48 -8.14 -3.26
CA PHE A 32 2.21 -8.75 -2.13
C PHE A 32 3.62 -9.20 -2.51
N THR A 33 3.81 -9.67 -3.75
CA THR A 33 5.13 -10.06 -4.24
C THR A 33 6.11 -8.90 -4.18
N GLU A 34 5.72 -7.74 -4.73
CA GLU A 34 6.57 -6.53 -4.74
C GLU A 34 6.84 -6.03 -3.31
N LEU A 35 5.83 -6.06 -2.43
CA LEU A 35 6.03 -5.69 -1.02
C LEU A 35 7.06 -6.60 -0.34
N ILE A 36 6.94 -7.92 -0.51
CA ILE A 36 7.84 -8.89 0.14
C ILE A 36 9.27 -8.73 -0.41
N GLU A 37 9.42 -8.57 -1.72
CA GLU A 37 10.73 -8.31 -2.35
C GLU A 37 11.39 -7.06 -1.76
N GLY A 38 10.65 -5.94 -1.67
CA GLY A 38 11.19 -4.71 -1.08
C GLY A 38 11.55 -4.83 0.41
N ILE A 39 10.81 -5.62 1.19
CA ILE A 39 11.16 -5.90 2.59
C ILE A 39 12.44 -6.73 2.67
N MET A 40 12.59 -7.73 1.80
CA MET A 40 13.78 -8.59 1.77
C MET A 40 15.06 -7.80 1.42
N GLU A 41 14.97 -6.80 0.53
CA GLU A 41 16.09 -5.90 0.19
C GLU A 41 16.57 -5.03 1.37
N VAL A 42 15.71 -4.76 2.35
CA VAL A 42 16.05 -3.94 3.52
C VAL A 42 16.65 -4.79 4.65
N ILE A 43 16.28 -6.07 4.72
CA ILE A 43 16.65 -6.98 5.83
C ILE A 43 17.94 -7.74 5.54
N VAL A 44 18.29 -7.99 4.28
CA VAL A 44 19.46 -8.78 3.84
C VAL A 44 20.58 -7.87 3.34
#